data_AF-A0ABD5RM18-F1
#
_entry.id   AF-A0ABD5RM18-F1
#
_cell.length_a   1.000
_cell.length_b   1.000
_cell.length_c   1.000
_cell.angle_alpha   90.00
_cell.angle_beta   90.00
_cell.angle_gamma   90.00
#
_symmetry.space_group_name_H-M   'P 1'
#
loop_
_entity.id
_entity.type
_entity.pdbx_description
1 polymer ?
#
loop_
_entity_poly.entity_id
_entity_poly.type
_entity_poly.pdbx_seq_one_letter_code
_entity_poly.pdbx_strand_id
1 'polypeptide(L)'
;MPERIAAGTSHRVDVVDVTDGDTVDVQFPDGGEEEVRIIGLDTPETKRNQRFERVQEWEGIEDPQTLVEWGEEAKAFARERLSGATVTLSFDPSEPVRDQFGRLLCYLEYDRDGGRTFYNRELLAEGLARVYDSGVTNHDAFRAVEREARDENQGLWTESDPAATPPVRNRAVAEVYVPHPTSVRTDSGPLPQDRAPVKAEASATQELLAADAVSYDDAPIPLVGVDEEARVGMVGGLLPDEIYEGAEGFPVDTSTYEPYVFLTNLLTWLSDREGSVLVDGGHGQFGVDYALSAEDAAYYQRYLEGQGIAFEQRNRLSASFLDRGRTLLVTNPVGRFGAGELDRLREFRDDGGAVVLLGSATAPAFVREHLNEIAAALDSDLRANADRVRDDRHALDDDPTLPTTARFDRSLPLFGAYGAGGAEGQTVALELADVTADPPGDDRDSLAEETVTLANRGDAPLDLTGWALSDLAGRSYAFPDEFELGAGDRVTVHSGAGTDTERDLYWDAGRPVWNNRGDTVVVTDEEDVELLRTTY
;
A
#
# COMPACT_ATOMS: atom_id res chain seq x y z
N MET A 1 11.63 34.57 -26.57
CA MET A 1 10.54 33.79 -25.94
C MET A 1 9.39 33.84 -26.89
N PRO A 2 9.01 32.71 -27.49
CA PRO A 2 7.87 32.66 -28.39
C PRO A 2 6.65 33.19 -27.64
N GLU A 3 6.04 34.27 -28.11
CA GLU A 3 5.05 35.04 -27.35
C GLU A 3 3.74 34.28 -27.02
N ARG A 4 3.58 32.98 -27.35
CA ARG A 4 2.32 32.24 -27.14
C ARG A 4 2.50 30.72 -26.98
N ILE A 5 3.35 30.25 -26.07
CA ILE A 5 3.26 28.85 -25.61
C ILE A 5 2.10 28.76 -24.61
N ALA A 6 1.11 27.92 -24.92
CA ALA A 6 -0.07 27.71 -24.08
C ALA A 6 -0.54 26.26 -24.16
N ALA A 7 -1.28 25.81 -23.16
CA ALA A 7 -1.93 24.51 -23.16
C ALA A 7 -2.82 24.34 -24.42
N GLY A 8 -2.82 23.15 -25.02
CA GLY A 8 -3.54 22.83 -26.26
C GLY A 8 -2.94 23.42 -27.54
N THR A 9 -1.73 24.00 -27.50
CA THR A 9 -1.01 24.49 -28.69
C THR A 9 0.08 23.51 -29.12
N SER A 10 0.58 23.69 -30.35
CA SER A 10 1.69 22.90 -30.89
C SER A 10 2.75 23.78 -31.54
N HIS A 11 4.03 23.44 -31.39
CA HIS A 11 5.16 24.23 -31.88
C HIS A 11 6.22 23.34 -32.53
N ARG A 12 6.75 23.77 -33.68
CA ARG A 12 7.85 23.07 -34.37
C ARG A 12 9.18 23.66 -33.93
N VAL A 13 10.08 22.81 -33.44
CA VAL A 13 11.37 23.18 -32.83
C VAL A 13 12.46 22.20 -33.24
N ASP A 14 13.72 22.58 -33.09
CA ASP A 14 14.86 21.69 -33.34
C ASP A 14 15.43 21.16 -32.02
N VAL A 15 15.67 19.86 -31.91
CA VAL A 15 16.32 19.26 -30.74
C VAL A 15 17.82 19.53 -30.82
N VAL A 16 18.36 20.17 -29.78
CA VAL A 16 19.79 20.57 -29.72
C VAL A 16 20.62 19.72 -28.78
N ASP A 17 20.01 19.14 -27.74
CA ASP A 17 20.66 18.15 -26.86
C ASP A 17 19.65 17.13 -26.33
N VAL A 18 20.15 15.96 -25.92
CA VAL A 18 19.37 14.89 -25.30
C VAL A 18 19.99 14.54 -23.95
N THR A 19 19.26 14.90 -22.89
CA THR A 19 19.67 14.72 -21.50
C THR A 19 19.53 13.26 -21.08
N ASP A 20 18.38 12.65 -21.34
CA ASP A 20 18.05 11.24 -21.07
C ASP A 20 16.85 10.79 -21.95
N GLY A 21 16.16 9.72 -21.58
CA GLY A 21 15.10 9.11 -22.38
C GLY A 21 13.82 9.95 -22.49
N ASP A 22 13.55 10.81 -21.50
CA ASP A 22 12.35 11.64 -21.40
C ASP A 22 12.63 13.15 -21.32
N THR A 23 13.90 13.56 -21.33
CA THR A 23 14.30 14.97 -21.23
C THR A 23 15.23 15.39 -22.39
N VAL A 24 14.86 16.48 -23.08
CA VAL A 24 15.60 17.04 -24.22
C VAL A 24 15.67 18.56 -24.17
N ASP A 25 16.73 19.15 -24.74
CA ASP A 25 16.81 20.58 -24.99
C ASP A 25 16.40 20.89 -26.43
N VAL A 26 15.58 21.93 -26.61
CA VAL A 26 15.09 22.35 -27.92
C VAL A 26 15.40 23.81 -28.19
N GLN A 27 15.53 24.17 -29.47
CA GLN A 27 15.66 25.53 -29.95
C GLN A 27 14.44 25.90 -30.80
N PHE A 28 13.78 26.99 -30.42
CA PHE A 28 12.67 27.57 -31.17
C PHE A 28 13.17 28.37 -32.39
N PRO A 29 12.31 28.65 -33.39
CA PRO A 29 12.69 29.45 -34.55
C PRO A 29 13.15 30.88 -34.25
N ASP A 30 12.82 31.44 -33.07
CA ASP A 30 13.30 32.74 -32.61
C ASP A 30 14.71 32.68 -31.98
N GLY A 31 15.31 31.48 -31.92
CA GLY A 31 16.61 31.19 -31.32
C GLY A 31 16.58 30.97 -29.81
N GLY A 32 15.40 30.97 -29.17
CA GLY A 32 15.26 30.65 -27.75
C GLY A 32 15.44 29.16 -27.50
N GLU A 33 16.26 28.82 -26.52
CA GLU A 33 16.45 27.44 -26.05
C GLU A 33 15.63 27.18 -24.79
N GLU A 34 15.06 25.98 -24.69
CA GLU A 34 14.20 25.54 -23.59
C GLU A 34 14.45 24.05 -23.32
N GLU A 35 14.46 23.67 -22.05
CA GLU A 35 14.47 22.26 -21.64
C GLU A 35 13.02 21.73 -21.65
N VAL A 36 12.85 20.52 -22.16
CA VAL A 36 11.55 19.83 -22.31
C VAL A 36 11.57 18.54 -21.50
N ARG A 37 10.55 18.36 -20.66
CA ARG A 37 10.17 17.07 -20.07
C ARG A 37 9.01 16.49 -20.86
N ILE A 38 9.24 15.29 -21.39
CA ILE A 38 8.27 14.53 -22.17
C ILE A 38 7.29 13.89 -21.19
N ILE A 39 6.03 14.35 -21.21
CA ILE A 39 5.05 14.01 -20.17
C ILE A 39 4.32 12.68 -20.38
N GLY A 40 3.82 12.10 -19.29
CA GLY A 40 3.02 10.87 -19.26
C GLY A 40 3.84 9.58 -19.33
N LEU A 41 5.16 9.67 -19.23
CA LEU A 41 6.07 8.54 -19.13
C LEU A 41 7.32 8.93 -18.33
N ASP A 42 7.97 7.94 -17.76
CA ASP A 42 9.21 8.10 -17.01
C ASP A 42 10.18 7.00 -17.44
N THR A 43 11.43 7.39 -17.73
CA THR A 43 12.49 6.42 -18.03
C THR A 43 13.32 6.14 -16.79
N PRO A 44 13.87 4.91 -16.63
CA PRO A 44 14.77 4.65 -15.51
C PRO A 44 15.91 5.67 -15.44
N GLU A 45 16.32 6.01 -14.23
CA GLU A 45 17.32 7.03 -14.00
C GLU A 45 18.71 6.58 -14.45
N THR A 46 19.37 7.43 -15.23
CA THR A 46 20.75 7.17 -15.65
C THR A 46 21.72 7.13 -14.47
N LYS A 47 22.94 6.62 -14.69
CA LYS A 47 23.97 6.52 -13.63
C LYS A 47 24.23 7.82 -12.88
N ARG A 48 24.09 8.96 -13.55
CA ARG A 48 24.30 10.29 -12.94
C ARG A 48 23.24 10.59 -11.86
N ASN A 49 22.03 10.07 -12.04
CA ASN A 49 20.85 10.39 -11.27
C ASN A 49 20.29 9.20 -10.47
N GLN A 50 20.87 8.00 -10.57
CA GLN A 50 20.46 6.76 -9.90
C GLN A 50 20.09 6.86 -8.40
N ARG A 51 20.52 7.92 -7.70
CA ARG A 51 20.15 8.18 -6.30
C ARG A 51 18.70 8.64 -6.12
N PHE A 52 18.06 9.05 -7.21
CA PHE A 52 16.67 9.49 -7.25
C PHE A 52 15.74 8.39 -7.78
N GLU A 53 16.30 7.24 -8.17
CA GLU A 53 15.53 6.10 -8.64
C GLU A 53 14.73 5.48 -7.50
N ARG A 54 13.50 5.07 -7.80
CA ARG A 54 12.58 4.42 -6.87
C ARG A 54 12.14 3.08 -7.43
N VAL A 55 12.77 2.01 -6.94
CA VAL A 55 12.50 0.63 -7.38
C VAL A 55 11.01 0.25 -7.19
N GLN A 56 10.33 0.83 -6.21
CA GLN A 56 8.91 0.58 -5.93
C GLN A 56 7.99 0.96 -7.09
N GLU A 57 8.42 1.84 -7.99
CA GLU A 57 7.64 2.29 -9.15
C GLU A 57 7.77 1.33 -10.35
N TRP A 58 8.69 0.36 -10.28
CA TRP A 58 9.00 -0.59 -11.35
C TRP A 58 8.53 -2.01 -10.99
N GLU A 59 7.32 -2.36 -11.44
CA GLU A 59 6.68 -3.63 -11.13
C GLU A 59 7.58 -4.84 -11.46
N GLY A 60 7.82 -5.70 -10.47
CA GLY A 60 8.63 -6.91 -10.61
C GLY A 60 10.13 -6.71 -10.88
N ILE A 61 10.66 -5.49 -10.83
CA ILE A 61 12.09 -5.21 -11.01
C ILE A 61 12.66 -4.76 -9.66
N GLU A 62 13.61 -5.51 -9.10
CA GLU A 62 14.15 -5.24 -7.76
C GLU A 62 15.59 -4.69 -7.76
N ASP A 63 16.34 -4.87 -8.84
CA ASP A 63 17.74 -4.45 -8.91
C ASP A 63 17.88 -3.01 -9.45
N PRO A 64 18.30 -2.03 -8.62
CA PRO A 64 18.53 -0.67 -9.07
C PRO A 64 19.60 -0.56 -10.16
N GLN A 65 20.56 -1.49 -10.20
CA GLN A 65 21.61 -1.47 -11.21
C GLN A 65 21.06 -1.81 -12.61
N THR A 66 20.10 -2.73 -12.66
CA THR A 66 19.35 -3.04 -13.89
C THR A 66 18.61 -1.82 -14.41
N LEU A 67 17.94 -1.06 -13.54
CA LEU A 67 17.27 0.19 -13.91
C LEU A 67 18.26 1.21 -14.49
N VAL A 68 19.44 1.37 -13.89
CA VAL A 68 20.49 2.26 -14.43
C VAL A 68 20.93 1.86 -15.84
N GLU A 69 21.05 0.56 -16.12
CA GLU A 69 21.41 0.06 -17.45
C GLU A 69 20.32 0.40 -18.47
N TRP A 70 19.05 0.17 -18.14
CA TRP A 70 17.91 0.54 -18.98
C TRP A 70 17.75 2.06 -19.15
N GLY A 71 18.12 2.86 -18.15
CA GLY A 71 18.15 4.33 -18.27
C GLY A 71 19.16 4.81 -19.32
N GLU A 72 20.33 4.17 -19.40
CA GLU A 72 21.31 4.46 -20.46
C GLU A 72 20.84 3.98 -21.84
N GLU A 73 20.12 2.85 -21.92
CA GLU A 73 19.50 2.38 -23.17
C GLU A 73 18.38 3.32 -23.65
N ALA A 74 17.50 3.78 -22.75
CA ALA A 74 16.46 4.77 -23.07
C ALA A 74 17.06 6.09 -23.58
N LYS A 75 18.15 6.54 -22.96
CA LYS A 75 18.90 7.72 -23.42
C LYS A 75 19.57 7.50 -24.78
N ALA A 76 20.14 6.32 -25.03
CA ALA A 76 20.73 5.99 -26.32
C ALA A 76 19.66 5.99 -27.43
N PHE A 77 18.49 5.43 -27.14
CA PHE A 77 17.33 5.44 -28.03
C PHE A 77 16.88 6.86 -28.34
N ALA A 78 16.70 7.71 -27.32
CA ALA A 78 16.35 9.12 -27.47
C ALA A 78 17.34 9.87 -28.37
N ARG A 79 18.65 9.64 -28.18
CA ARG A 79 19.69 10.22 -29.04
C ARG A 79 19.58 9.77 -30.48
N GLU A 80 19.36 8.47 -30.72
CA GLU A 80 19.21 7.93 -32.07
C GLU A 80 17.99 8.53 -32.80
N ARG A 81 16.89 8.75 -32.08
CA ARG A 81 15.65 9.28 -32.66
C ARG A 81 15.65 10.80 -32.81
N LEU A 82 16.16 11.53 -31.81
CA LEU A 82 15.87 12.95 -31.63
C LEU A 82 17.06 13.87 -31.88
N SER A 83 18.32 13.41 -31.79
CA SER A 83 19.47 14.32 -31.91
C SER A 83 19.51 15.02 -33.28
N GLY A 84 19.39 16.36 -33.26
CA GLY A 84 19.35 17.19 -34.46
C GLY A 84 18.06 17.06 -35.28
N ALA A 85 17.04 16.38 -34.76
CA ALA A 85 15.74 16.26 -35.40
C ALA A 85 14.92 17.53 -35.20
N THR A 86 14.10 17.87 -36.20
CA THR A 86 13.02 18.85 -36.02
C THR A 86 11.78 18.11 -35.53
N VAL A 87 11.28 18.52 -34.38
CA VAL A 87 10.14 17.88 -33.69
C VAL A 87 8.95 18.84 -33.59
N THR A 88 7.77 18.28 -33.34
CA THR A 88 6.57 19.03 -32.98
C THR A 88 6.24 18.75 -31.53
N LEU A 89 6.31 19.79 -30.71
CA LEU A 89 5.86 19.77 -29.32
C LEU A 89 4.35 20.04 -29.27
N SER A 90 3.61 19.27 -28.49
CA SER A 90 2.17 19.51 -28.24
C SER A 90 1.89 19.54 -26.74
N PHE A 91 1.18 20.57 -26.29
CA PHE A 91 0.94 20.81 -24.85
C PHE A 91 -0.43 20.27 -24.43
N ASP A 92 -0.47 19.42 -23.41
CA ASP A 92 -1.73 18.85 -22.92
C ASP A 92 -2.62 19.96 -22.32
N PRO A 93 -3.94 19.96 -22.59
CA PRO A 93 -4.86 20.93 -22.00
C PRO A 93 -5.05 20.76 -20.48
N SER A 94 -4.77 19.58 -19.93
CA SER A 94 -4.93 19.25 -18.51
C SER A 94 -3.69 19.56 -17.68
N GLU A 95 -2.56 19.88 -18.32
CA GLU A 95 -1.29 20.14 -17.63
C GLU A 95 -0.90 21.62 -17.69
N PRO A 96 -0.15 22.13 -16.68
CA PRO A 96 0.54 23.38 -16.83
C PRO A 96 1.58 23.29 -17.96
N VAL A 97 1.90 24.44 -18.56
CA VAL A 97 2.91 24.50 -19.64
C VAL A 97 4.31 24.17 -19.12
N ARG A 98 4.57 24.42 -17.83
CA ARG A 98 5.86 24.20 -17.20
C ARG A 98 5.72 23.56 -15.83
N ASP A 99 6.74 22.81 -15.45
CA ASP A 99 6.90 22.33 -14.08
C ASP A 99 7.53 23.39 -13.16
N GLN A 100 7.73 23.01 -11.89
CA GLN A 100 8.37 23.83 -10.86
C GLN A 100 9.85 24.15 -11.13
N PHE A 101 10.53 23.36 -11.97
CA PHE A 101 11.92 23.57 -12.38
C PHE A 101 12.03 24.48 -13.60
N GLY A 102 10.89 24.80 -14.23
CA GLY A 102 10.80 25.64 -15.41
C GLY A 102 10.93 24.87 -16.72
N ARG A 103 10.94 23.54 -16.73
CA ARG A 103 10.95 22.73 -17.96
C ARG A 103 9.59 22.80 -18.65
N LEU A 104 9.58 22.79 -19.98
CA LEU A 104 8.35 22.70 -20.77
C LEU A 104 7.76 21.28 -20.67
N LEU A 105 6.47 21.19 -20.38
CA LEU A 105 5.72 19.94 -20.28
C LEU A 105 4.96 19.66 -21.57
N CYS A 106 5.40 18.68 -22.35
CA CYS A 106 4.76 18.41 -23.65
C CYS A 106 4.96 16.99 -24.17
N TYR A 107 4.10 16.66 -25.13
CA TYR A 107 4.22 15.52 -26.02
C TYR A 107 5.16 15.84 -27.18
N LEU A 108 5.84 14.82 -27.71
CA LEU A 108 6.81 14.99 -28.80
C LEU A 108 6.46 14.10 -30.01
N GLU A 109 6.30 14.71 -31.18
CA GLU A 109 6.23 14.02 -32.48
C GLU A 109 7.43 14.36 -33.36
N TYR A 110 7.92 13.40 -34.15
CA TYR A 110 9.02 13.62 -35.10
C TYR A 110 8.77 12.88 -36.42
N ASP A 111 9.43 13.31 -37.51
CA ASP A 111 9.30 12.68 -38.82
C ASP A 111 10.30 11.52 -38.97
N ARG A 112 9.83 10.31 -39.29
CA ARG A 112 10.65 9.11 -39.56
C ARG A 112 10.03 8.25 -40.65
N ASP A 113 10.85 7.68 -41.53
CA ASP A 113 10.44 6.77 -42.60
C ASP A 113 9.28 7.28 -43.49
N GLY A 114 9.18 8.61 -43.63
CA GLY A 114 8.14 9.29 -44.42
C GLY A 114 6.80 9.48 -43.70
N GLY A 115 6.72 9.18 -42.40
CA GLY A 115 5.55 9.42 -41.55
C GLY A 115 5.89 10.21 -40.27
N ARG A 116 4.84 10.60 -39.54
CA ARG A 116 4.99 11.17 -38.18
C ARG A 116 4.94 10.06 -37.15
N THR A 117 5.89 10.08 -36.23
CA THR A 117 6.02 9.14 -35.12
C THR A 117 5.76 9.87 -33.82
N PHE A 118 4.90 9.30 -32.98
CA PHE A 118 4.63 9.84 -31.65
C PHE A 118 5.62 9.21 -30.66
N TYR A 119 6.64 9.99 -30.27
CA TYR A 119 7.77 9.50 -29.48
C TYR A 119 7.35 8.87 -28.16
N ASN A 120 6.39 9.49 -27.45
CA ASN A 120 5.87 8.94 -26.19
C ASN A 120 5.37 7.49 -26.34
N ARG A 121 4.58 7.23 -27.38
CA ARG A 121 4.06 5.88 -27.66
C ARG A 121 5.17 4.93 -28.09
N GLU A 122 6.14 5.40 -28.87
CA GLU A 122 7.27 4.58 -29.33
C GLU A 122 8.13 4.13 -28.14
N LEU A 123 8.50 5.04 -27.24
CA LEU A 123 9.32 4.74 -26.07
C LEU A 123 8.67 3.70 -25.14
N LEU A 124 7.35 3.82 -24.92
CA LEU A 124 6.57 2.84 -24.16
C LEU A 124 6.47 1.49 -24.88
N ALA A 125 6.23 1.51 -26.19
CA ALA A 125 6.09 0.30 -26.99
C ALA A 125 7.42 -0.48 -27.10
N GLU A 126 8.56 0.20 -27.05
CA GLU A 126 9.89 -0.41 -27.00
C GLU A 126 10.26 -0.88 -25.57
N GLY A 127 9.40 -0.67 -24.58
CA GLY A 127 9.65 -1.05 -23.19
C GLY A 127 10.81 -0.28 -22.57
N LEU A 128 10.97 1.00 -22.89
CA LEU A 128 12.06 1.85 -22.38
C LEU A 128 11.60 2.85 -21.32
N ALA A 129 10.31 2.87 -21.02
CA ALA A 129 9.70 3.76 -20.04
C ALA A 129 8.52 3.07 -19.35
N ARG A 130 8.21 3.52 -18.14
CA ARG A 130 6.92 3.28 -17.48
C ARG A 130 5.98 4.46 -17.72
N VAL A 131 4.69 4.27 -17.50
CA VAL A 131 3.76 5.38 -17.36
C VAL A 131 3.72 5.80 -15.89
N TYR A 132 3.87 7.10 -15.61
CA TYR A 132 3.60 7.65 -14.29
C TYR A 132 2.16 8.16 -14.24
N ASP A 133 1.54 8.08 -13.07
CA ASP A 133 0.16 8.50 -12.88
C ASP A 133 0.04 10.01 -13.04
N SER A 134 -0.97 10.48 -13.75
CA SER A 134 -1.15 11.92 -13.98
C SER A 134 -2.51 12.23 -14.59
N GLY A 135 -2.90 13.50 -14.57
CA GLY A 135 -4.13 13.99 -15.21
C GLY A 135 -4.08 14.10 -16.74
N VAL A 136 -2.97 13.68 -17.37
CA VAL A 136 -2.73 13.88 -18.81
C VAL A 136 -3.77 13.19 -19.67
N THR A 137 -4.15 13.81 -20.79
CA THR A 137 -5.24 13.32 -21.65
C THR A 137 -4.94 11.95 -22.28
N ASN A 138 -3.66 11.65 -22.53
CA ASN A 138 -3.22 10.39 -23.14
C ASN A 138 -2.94 9.26 -22.13
N HIS A 139 -3.12 9.49 -20.83
CA HIS A 139 -2.72 8.57 -19.77
C HIS A 139 -3.18 7.13 -20.01
N ASP A 140 -4.49 6.92 -20.23
CA ASP A 140 -5.02 5.57 -20.42
C ASP A 140 -4.56 4.92 -21.74
N ALA A 141 -4.29 5.71 -22.77
CA ALA A 141 -3.74 5.19 -24.01
C ALA A 141 -2.29 4.73 -23.81
N PHE A 142 -1.49 5.48 -23.06
CA PHE A 142 -0.14 5.10 -22.68
C PHE A 142 -0.11 3.86 -21.80
N ARG A 143 -0.94 3.80 -20.75
CA ARG A 143 -1.07 2.60 -19.91
C ARG A 143 -1.50 1.35 -20.70
N ALA A 144 -2.19 1.50 -21.83
CA ALA A 144 -2.52 0.37 -22.68
C ALA A 144 -1.31 -0.13 -23.48
N VAL A 145 -0.46 0.79 -23.96
CA VAL A 145 0.78 0.49 -24.69
C VAL A 145 1.83 -0.11 -23.75
N GLU A 146 2.01 0.45 -22.56
CA GLU A 146 2.91 -0.09 -21.53
C GLU A 146 2.55 -1.53 -21.17
N ARG A 147 1.26 -1.83 -20.97
CA ARG A 147 0.81 -3.20 -20.70
C ARG A 147 1.11 -4.14 -21.86
N GLU A 148 0.89 -3.72 -23.11
CA GLU A 148 1.25 -4.53 -24.28
C GLU A 148 2.76 -4.85 -24.28
N ALA A 149 3.60 -3.86 -23.97
CA ALA A 149 5.05 -4.07 -23.83
C ALA A 149 5.41 -5.01 -22.66
N ARG A 150 4.71 -4.93 -21.52
CA ARG A 150 4.87 -5.86 -20.39
C ARG A 150 4.48 -7.29 -20.77
N ASP A 151 3.29 -7.46 -21.35
CA ASP A 151 2.75 -8.77 -21.76
C ASP A 151 3.66 -9.45 -22.81
N GLU A 152 4.30 -8.66 -23.68
CA GLU A 152 5.24 -9.14 -24.70
C GLU A 152 6.69 -9.28 -24.21
N ASN A 153 6.99 -8.94 -22.94
CA ASN A 153 8.34 -8.87 -22.38
C ASN A 153 9.30 -8.05 -23.26
N GLN A 154 8.86 -6.85 -23.63
CA GLN A 154 9.62 -5.95 -24.48
C GLN A 154 10.51 -5.03 -23.63
N GLY A 155 11.74 -4.79 -24.08
CA GLY A 155 12.65 -3.86 -23.41
C GLY A 155 12.91 -4.22 -21.95
N LEU A 156 12.84 -3.23 -21.06
CA LEU A 156 13.06 -3.38 -19.63
C LEU A 156 12.14 -4.41 -18.96
N TRP A 157 10.98 -4.68 -19.56
CA TRP A 157 10.04 -5.65 -19.03
C TRP A 157 10.54 -7.10 -19.15
N THR A 158 11.65 -7.38 -19.86
CA THR A 158 12.32 -8.69 -19.77
C THR A 158 12.89 -8.99 -18.39
N GLU A 159 13.13 -7.95 -17.59
CA GLU A 159 13.70 -8.04 -16.24
C GLU A 159 12.61 -8.10 -15.15
N SER A 160 11.35 -7.94 -15.53
CA SER A 160 10.22 -7.92 -14.60
C SER A 160 9.77 -9.34 -14.26
N ASP A 161 9.77 -9.67 -12.97
CA ASP A 161 9.19 -10.92 -12.44
C ASP A 161 8.39 -10.65 -11.16
N PRO A 162 7.15 -10.14 -11.28
CA PRO A 162 6.31 -9.85 -10.11
C PRO A 162 5.99 -11.11 -9.28
N ALA A 163 6.01 -12.29 -9.91
CA ALA A 163 5.77 -13.56 -9.22
C ALA A 163 6.95 -13.99 -8.34
N ALA A 164 8.15 -13.45 -8.57
CA ALA A 164 9.33 -13.67 -7.74
C ALA A 164 9.48 -12.62 -6.63
N THR A 165 8.66 -11.56 -6.60
CA THR A 165 8.72 -10.54 -5.55
C THR A 165 8.28 -11.14 -4.20
N PRO A 166 9.15 -11.11 -3.17
CA PRO A 166 8.81 -11.66 -1.87
C PRO A 166 7.78 -10.79 -1.15
N PRO A 167 6.88 -11.39 -0.33
CA PRO A 167 6.05 -10.64 0.60
C PRO A 167 6.89 -9.73 1.49
N VAL A 168 6.48 -8.48 1.64
CA VAL A 168 7.05 -7.52 2.59
C VAL A 168 5.94 -7.00 3.49
N ARG A 169 6.27 -6.56 4.71
CA ARG A 169 5.34 -5.86 5.62
C ARG A 169 3.97 -6.56 5.70
N ASN A 170 3.99 -7.86 6.01
CA ASN A 170 2.80 -8.70 6.05
C ASN A 170 2.64 -9.39 7.41
N ARG A 171 2.64 -8.59 8.48
CA ARG A 171 2.44 -9.09 9.85
C ARG A 171 1.10 -8.62 10.38
N ALA A 172 0.64 -9.20 11.47
CA ALA A 172 -0.63 -8.82 12.08
C ALA A 172 -0.64 -7.32 12.45
N VAL A 173 -1.77 -6.67 12.21
CA VAL A 173 -1.98 -5.25 12.49
C VAL A 173 -2.17 -5.07 14.00
N ALA A 174 -1.14 -4.57 14.67
CA ALA A 174 -1.19 -4.26 16.10
C ALA A 174 -1.77 -2.87 16.37
N GLU A 175 -1.42 -1.92 15.51
CA GLU A 175 -1.78 -0.51 15.57
C GLU A 175 -1.76 0.04 14.14
N VAL A 176 -2.60 1.03 13.83
CA VAL A 176 -2.61 1.71 12.53
C VAL A 176 -2.51 3.22 12.75
N TYR A 177 -1.79 3.94 11.89
CA TYR A 177 -1.89 5.40 11.83
C TYR A 177 -2.96 5.79 10.82
N VAL A 178 -3.61 6.94 10.99
CA VAL A 178 -4.61 7.44 10.03
C VAL A 178 -4.32 8.91 9.72
N PRO A 179 -3.73 9.23 8.56
CA PRO A 179 -3.36 10.60 8.21
C PRO A 179 -4.55 11.54 8.07
N HIS A 180 -4.44 12.73 8.67
CA HIS A 180 -5.39 13.84 8.57
C HIS A 180 -6.87 13.42 8.62
N PRO A 181 -7.30 12.65 9.63
CA PRO A 181 -8.56 11.94 9.54
C PRO A 181 -9.77 12.86 9.70
N THR A 182 -10.77 12.64 8.86
CA THR A 182 -12.18 12.93 9.19
C THR A 182 -12.82 11.69 9.81
N SER A 183 -13.81 11.86 10.69
CA SER A 183 -14.58 10.73 11.16
C SER A 183 -15.57 10.24 10.10
N VAL A 184 -15.96 8.96 10.19
CA VAL A 184 -17.00 8.38 9.34
C VAL A 184 -18.34 8.44 10.07
N ARG A 185 -19.41 8.81 9.38
CA ARG A 185 -20.79 8.89 9.91
C ARG A 185 -21.78 8.21 8.96
N THR A 186 -23.05 8.14 9.34
CA THR A 186 -24.14 7.84 8.40
C THR A 186 -24.69 9.14 7.79
N ASP A 187 -25.56 9.01 6.78
CA ASP A 187 -26.30 10.11 6.18
C ASP A 187 -27.27 10.82 7.13
N SER A 188 -27.59 10.19 8.27
CA SER A 188 -28.63 10.63 9.20
C SER A 188 -28.12 10.85 10.63
N GLY A 189 -26.85 10.52 10.92
CA GLY A 189 -26.27 10.71 12.24
C GLY A 189 -24.98 9.92 12.50
N PRO A 190 -24.61 9.72 13.78
CA PRO A 190 -23.46 8.91 14.17
C PRO A 190 -23.48 7.50 13.59
N LEU A 191 -22.31 6.98 13.20
CA LEU A 191 -22.15 5.60 12.76
C LEU A 191 -22.31 4.63 13.95
N PRO A 192 -23.13 3.57 13.82
CA PRO A 192 -23.16 2.47 14.78
C PRO A 192 -21.78 1.85 14.99
N GLN A 193 -21.45 1.52 16.24
CA GLN A 193 -20.08 1.14 16.63
C GLN A 193 -19.66 -0.26 16.14
N ASP A 194 -20.62 -1.11 15.81
CA ASP A 194 -20.45 -2.41 15.15
C ASP A 194 -20.12 -2.29 13.65
N ARG A 195 -20.40 -1.14 13.04
CA ARG A 195 -20.00 -0.80 11.66
C ARG A 195 -18.69 -0.02 11.59
N ALA A 196 -17.97 0.10 12.71
CA ALA A 196 -16.75 0.89 12.83
C ALA A 196 -15.56 -0.02 13.20
N PRO A 197 -14.85 -0.60 12.21
CA PRO A 197 -13.76 -1.52 12.48
C PRO A 197 -12.57 -0.87 13.19
N VAL A 198 -12.32 0.42 12.91
CA VAL A 198 -11.25 1.20 13.51
C VAL A 198 -11.83 2.47 14.10
N LYS A 199 -11.54 2.69 15.38
CA LYS A 199 -11.95 3.89 16.14
C LYS A 199 -10.70 4.65 16.58
N ALA A 200 -10.82 5.95 16.77
CA ALA A 200 -9.76 6.74 17.38
C ALA A 200 -9.55 6.33 18.85
N GLU A 201 -8.35 6.56 19.37
CA GLU A 201 -8.09 6.36 20.79
C GLU A 201 -8.95 7.27 21.67
N ALA A 202 -9.15 6.88 22.93
CA ALA A 202 -10.01 7.64 23.85
C ALA A 202 -9.47 9.04 24.21
N SER A 203 -8.20 9.31 23.89
CA SER A 203 -7.58 10.64 24.02
C SER A 203 -7.83 11.55 22.81
N ALA A 204 -8.32 11.00 21.70
CA ALA A 204 -8.56 11.77 20.49
C ALA A 204 -9.63 12.83 20.72
N THR A 205 -9.48 13.93 19.99
CA THR A 205 -10.37 15.08 19.99
C THR A 205 -10.97 15.28 18.62
N GLN A 206 -12.21 15.76 18.58
CA GLN A 206 -12.94 16.06 17.37
C GLN A 206 -13.17 17.58 17.26
N GLU A 207 -12.78 18.17 16.14
CA GLU A 207 -13.13 19.55 15.79
C GLU A 207 -14.13 19.56 14.64
N LEU A 208 -15.34 20.07 14.88
CA LEU A 208 -16.38 20.19 13.87
C LEU A 208 -16.11 21.41 12.97
N LEU A 209 -16.10 21.19 11.65
CA LEU A 209 -15.78 22.20 10.64
C LEU A 209 -17.04 22.75 9.93
N ALA A 210 -18.20 22.14 10.15
CA ALA A 210 -19.49 22.61 9.63
C ALA A 210 -20.64 22.42 10.63
N ALA A 211 -21.73 23.17 10.44
CA ALA A 211 -22.88 23.15 11.35
C ALA A 211 -23.70 21.85 11.27
N ASP A 212 -23.62 21.16 10.13
CA ASP A 212 -24.25 19.87 9.86
C ASP A 212 -23.32 18.68 10.10
N ALA A 213 -22.11 18.93 10.62
CA ALA A 213 -21.19 17.89 11.07
C ALA A 213 -21.78 17.12 12.25
N VAL A 214 -21.50 15.82 12.32
CA VAL A 214 -21.93 14.96 13.43
C VAL A 214 -20.88 15.00 14.54
N SER A 215 -21.31 15.37 15.74
CA SER A 215 -20.51 15.19 16.96
C SER A 215 -20.60 13.74 17.43
N TYR A 216 -19.47 13.16 17.82
CA TYR A 216 -19.44 11.89 18.55
C TYR A 216 -19.46 12.10 20.07
N ASP A 217 -19.35 13.35 20.54
CA ASP A 217 -19.32 13.70 21.97
C ASP A 217 -18.34 12.80 22.76
N ASP A 218 -18.84 11.99 23.69
CA ASP A 218 -18.06 11.05 24.50
C ASP A 218 -17.99 9.62 23.90
N ALA A 219 -18.63 9.38 22.75
CA ALA A 219 -18.61 8.09 22.07
C ALA A 219 -17.30 7.90 21.28
N PRO A 220 -16.84 6.64 21.05
CA PRO A 220 -15.67 6.41 20.22
C PRO A 220 -15.87 6.94 18.81
N ILE A 221 -14.88 7.70 18.32
CA ILE A 221 -14.90 8.36 17.01
C ILE A 221 -14.50 7.34 15.93
N PRO A 222 -15.40 6.97 14.99
CA PRO A 222 -15.08 6.05 13.90
C PRO A 222 -14.09 6.67 12.92
N LEU A 223 -12.95 6.04 12.70
CA LEU A 223 -11.98 6.43 11.67
C LEU A 223 -12.17 5.61 10.39
N VAL A 224 -12.75 4.42 10.50
CA VAL A 224 -13.16 3.58 9.39
C VAL A 224 -14.59 3.13 9.62
N GLY A 225 -15.41 3.19 8.57
CA GLY A 225 -16.76 2.67 8.55
C GLY A 225 -16.98 1.70 7.40
N VAL A 226 -17.82 0.69 7.62
CA VAL A 226 -18.12 -0.34 6.63
C VAL A 226 -19.62 -0.52 6.43
N ASP A 227 -19.97 -0.85 5.19
CA ASP A 227 -21.31 -1.19 4.74
C ASP A 227 -21.19 -2.45 3.88
N GLU A 228 -21.26 -3.61 4.55
CA GLU A 228 -21.09 -4.91 3.92
C GLU A 228 -22.15 -5.20 2.87
N GLU A 229 -23.40 -4.77 3.11
CA GLU A 229 -24.50 -4.96 2.16
C GLU A 229 -24.26 -4.18 0.87
N ALA A 230 -23.73 -2.97 0.98
CA ALA A 230 -23.36 -2.14 -0.17
C ALA A 230 -21.97 -2.46 -0.75
N ARG A 231 -21.14 -3.29 -0.08
CA ARG A 231 -19.72 -3.52 -0.39
C ARG A 231 -18.92 -2.23 -0.45
N VAL A 232 -19.23 -1.30 0.46
CA VAL A 232 -18.59 0.01 0.56
C VAL A 232 -17.81 0.12 1.87
N GLY A 233 -16.54 0.51 1.76
CA GLY A 233 -15.73 0.96 2.89
C GLY A 233 -15.50 2.46 2.82
N MET A 234 -15.40 3.12 3.98
CA MET A 234 -14.95 4.49 4.05
C MET A 234 -13.85 4.62 5.11
N VAL A 235 -12.69 5.10 4.69
CA VAL A 235 -11.53 5.35 5.54
C VAL A 235 -11.38 6.86 5.65
N GLY A 236 -11.30 7.37 6.87
CA GLY A 236 -11.23 8.82 7.14
C GLY A 236 -9.94 9.50 6.72
N GLY A 237 -8.92 8.73 6.35
CA GLY A 237 -7.58 9.19 5.94
C GLY A 237 -7.05 8.42 4.72
N LEU A 238 -5.91 8.89 4.21
CA LEU A 238 -5.26 8.35 3.00
C LEU A 238 -4.26 7.23 3.36
N LEU A 239 -4.79 6.04 3.64
CA LEU A 239 -3.99 4.82 3.79
C LEU A 239 -4.11 4.07 2.47
N PRO A 240 -3.07 3.93 1.64
CA PRO A 240 -1.63 4.19 1.84
C PRO A 240 -1.18 5.54 1.27
N ASP A 241 -0.11 6.15 1.80
CA ASP A 241 0.49 7.38 1.26
C ASP A 241 2.00 7.34 1.49
N GLU A 242 2.77 7.42 0.39
CA GLU A 242 4.23 7.27 0.41
C GLU A 242 4.94 8.34 1.21
N ILE A 243 4.35 9.52 1.42
CA ILE A 243 4.99 10.60 2.18
C ILE A 243 5.33 10.19 3.62
N TYR A 244 4.65 9.15 4.12
CA TYR A 244 4.87 8.57 5.45
C TYR A 244 5.88 7.43 5.44
N GLU A 245 6.61 7.21 4.36
CA GLU A 245 7.67 6.20 4.27
C GLU A 245 9.03 6.78 4.62
N GLY A 246 9.84 6.02 5.37
CA GLY A 246 11.16 6.47 5.77
C GLY A 246 12.11 6.75 4.60
N ALA A 247 11.90 6.05 3.48
CA ALA A 247 12.63 6.29 2.23
C ALA A 247 12.24 7.62 1.55
N GLU A 248 11.05 8.14 1.82
CA GLU A 248 10.61 9.50 1.44
C GLU A 248 11.08 10.58 2.44
N GLY A 249 11.91 10.20 3.40
CA GLY A 249 12.45 11.10 4.41
C GLY A 249 11.52 11.32 5.60
N PHE A 250 10.46 10.51 5.74
CA PHE A 250 9.62 10.54 6.94
C PHE A 250 10.44 10.08 8.16
N PRO A 251 10.38 10.78 9.30
CA PRO A 251 11.29 10.53 10.42
C PRO A 251 10.95 9.28 11.25
N VAL A 252 9.75 8.70 11.07
CA VAL A 252 9.26 7.53 11.82
C VAL A 252 9.15 6.31 10.92
N ASP A 253 9.52 5.16 11.45
CA ASP A 253 9.31 3.87 10.77
C ASP A 253 7.84 3.44 10.84
N THR A 254 7.10 3.73 9.76
CA THR A 254 5.69 3.39 9.61
C THR A 254 5.45 1.95 9.20
N SER A 255 6.51 1.18 8.90
CA SER A 255 6.37 -0.26 8.64
C SER A 255 5.80 -1.00 9.84
N THR A 256 5.98 -0.45 11.05
CA THR A 256 5.48 -1.04 12.28
C THR A 256 3.95 -0.97 12.46
N TYR A 257 3.23 -0.23 11.61
CA TYR A 257 1.78 0.03 11.72
C TYR A 257 0.91 -0.72 10.69
N GLU A 258 1.51 -1.50 9.80
CA GLU A 258 0.79 -2.40 8.87
C GLU A 258 -0.44 -1.79 8.13
N PRO A 259 -0.39 -0.52 7.65
CA PRO A 259 -1.53 0.08 6.96
C PRO A 259 -1.90 -0.68 5.68
N TYR A 260 -0.90 -1.29 5.03
CA TYR A 260 -1.08 -2.07 3.80
C TYR A 260 -1.83 -3.36 4.05
N VAL A 261 -1.52 -4.07 5.15
CA VAL A 261 -2.23 -5.29 5.55
C VAL A 261 -3.67 -4.97 5.90
N PHE A 262 -3.90 -3.94 6.72
CA PHE A 262 -5.24 -3.51 7.09
C PHE A 262 -6.08 -3.16 5.85
N LEU A 263 -5.54 -2.32 4.97
CA LEU A 263 -6.23 -1.91 3.76
C LEU A 263 -6.53 -3.12 2.85
N THR A 264 -5.56 -4.01 2.64
CA THR A 264 -5.73 -5.16 1.75
C THR A 264 -6.73 -6.18 2.30
N ASN A 265 -6.73 -6.40 3.62
CA ASN A 265 -7.77 -7.19 4.29
C ASN A 265 -9.14 -6.54 4.14
N LEU A 266 -9.26 -5.21 4.33
CA LEU A 266 -10.53 -4.48 4.16
C LEU A 266 -11.06 -4.61 2.73
N LEU A 267 -10.20 -4.41 1.74
CA LEU A 267 -10.53 -4.55 0.32
C LEU A 267 -10.99 -5.97 0.01
N THR A 268 -10.24 -6.97 0.46
CA THR A 268 -10.55 -8.38 0.19
C THR A 268 -11.80 -8.84 0.92
N TRP A 269 -12.02 -8.40 2.15
CA TRP A 269 -13.19 -8.79 2.95
C TRP A 269 -14.51 -8.23 2.41
N LEU A 270 -14.51 -7.03 1.83
CA LEU A 270 -15.72 -6.45 1.22
C LEU A 270 -16.06 -7.04 -0.16
N SER A 271 -15.09 -7.66 -0.83
CA SER A 271 -15.21 -8.12 -2.21
C SER A 271 -15.44 -9.63 -2.30
N ASP A 272 -16.32 -10.05 -3.21
CA ASP A 272 -16.48 -11.45 -3.60
C ASP A 272 -15.62 -11.80 -4.83
N ARG A 273 -14.87 -10.83 -5.36
CA ARG A 273 -14.07 -10.96 -6.58
C ARG A 273 -12.60 -11.18 -6.24
N GLU A 274 -11.95 -11.93 -7.12
CA GLU A 274 -10.50 -11.90 -7.27
C GLU A 274 -10.10 -10.90 -8.36
N GLY A 275 -8.79 -10.70 -8.55
CA GLY A 275 -8.24 -9.75 -9.51
C GLY A 275 -7.49 -8.60 -8.85
N SER A 276 -7.27 -7.54 -9.63
CA SER A 276 -6.41 -6.41 -9.28
C SER A 276 -7.06 -5.47 -8.25
N VAL A 277 -6.24 -4.80 -7.45
CA VAL A 277 -6.67 -3.58 -6.75
C VAL A 277 -6.64 -2.43 -7.76
N LEU A 278 -7.79 -1.82 -8.00
CA LEU A 278 -7.93 -0.70 -8.93
C LEU A 278 -7.90 0.62 -8.18
N VAL A 279 -7.38 1.66 -8.83
CA VAL A 279 -7.42 3.04 -8.34
C VAL A 279 -8.01 3.96 -9.41
N ASP A 280 -9.02 4.73 -9.05
CA ASP A 280 -9.38 5.90 -9.86
C ASP A 280 -8.25 6.92 -9.71
N GLY A 281 -7.65 7.38 -10.80
CA GLY A 281 -6.80 8.59 -10.78
C GLY A 281 -7.29 9.69 -11.71
N GLY A 282 -8.56 9.60 -12.12
CA GLY A 282 -9.25 10.66 -12.84
C GLY A 282 -9.62 11.83 -11.95
N HIS A 283 -10.61 12.60 -12.38
CA HIS A 283 -11.29 13.61 -11.55
C HIS A 283 -10.38 14.68 -10.90
N GLY A 284 -9.18 14.92 -11.43
CA GLY A 284 -8.28 15.99 -10.99
C GLY A 284 -7.64 15.76 -9.63
N GLN A 285 -7.48 14.50 -9.22
CA GLN A 285 -6.90 14.16 -7.91
C GLN A 285 -5.37 14.10 -7.90
N PHE A 286 -4.71 14.18 -9.06
CA PHE A 286 -3.25 14.12 -9.12
C PHE A 286 -2.63 15.43 -8.62
N GLY A 287 -1.64 15.34 -7.72
CA GLY A 287 -0.87 16.48 -7.22
C GLY A 287 -1.64 17.39 -6.24
N VAL A 288 -2.68 16.89 -5.58
CA VAL A 288 -3.35 17.62 -4.48
C VAL A 288 -3.14 16.91 -3.14
N ASP A 289 -2.72 17.66 -2.12
CA ASP A 289 -2.34 17.16 -0.77
C ASP A 289 -3.46 16.46 0.04
N TYR A 290 -4.65 16.32 -0.53
CA TYR A 290 -5.79 15.69 0.11
C TYR A 290 -6.32 14.51 -0.71
N ALA A 291 -5.59 14.06 -1.72
CA ALA A 291 -5.97 12.89 -2.48
C ALA A 291 -4.75 12.03 -2.81
N LEU A 292 -4.97 10.72 -2.83
CA LEU A 292 -3.95 9.76 -3.20
C LEU A 292 -3.78 9.67 -4.73
N SER A 293 -2.55 9.73 -5.23
CA SER A 293 -2.21 9.24 -6.57
C SER A 293 -1.66 7.80 -6.51
N ALA A 294 -1.67 7.07 -7.63
CA ALA A 294 -1.06 5.74 -7.65
C ALA A 294 0.48 5.81 -7.57
N GLU A 295 1.08 6.93 -7.95
CA GLU A 295 2.49 7.23 -7.68
C GLU A 295 2.73 7.31 -6.17
N ASP A 296 1.88 8.03 -5.45
CA ASP A 296 1.91 8.09 -3.98
C ASP A 296 1.61 6.72 -3.31
N ALA A 297 1.19 5.72 -4.08
CA ALA A 297 0.90 4.36 -3.61
C ALA A 297 1.96 3.34 -4.06
N ALA A 298 3.12 3.77 -4.58
CA ALA A 298 4.16 2.88 -5.10
C ALA A 298 4.60 1.80 -4.09
N TYR A 299 4.74 2.16 -2.81
CA TYR A 299 5.08 1.20 -1.75
C TYR A 299 3.95 0.20 -1.48
N TYR A 300 2.69 0.62 -1.65
CA TYR A 300 1.55 -0.28 -1.56
C TYR A 300 1.47 -1.23 -2.75
N GLN A 301 1.76 -0.74 -3.96
CA GLN A 301 1.93 -1.61 -5.12
C GLN A 301 3.00 -2.67 -4.83
N ARG A 302 4.18 -2.30 -4.31
CA ARG A 302 5.22 -3.27 -3.96
C ARG A 302 4.76 -4.30 -2.92
N TYR A 303 3.97 -3.88 -1.94
CA TYR A 303 3.33 -4.80 -0.99
C TYR A 303 2.40 -5.79 -1.70
N LEU A 304 1.51 -5.30 -2.57
CA LEU A 304 0.55 -6.11 -3.32
C LEU A 304 1.22 -7.08 -4.28
N GLU A 305 2.31 -6.67 -4.94
CA GLU A 305 3.16 -7.55 -5.78
C GLU A 305 3.60 -8.78 -4.98
N GLY A 306 4.13 -8.58 -3.77
CA GLY A 306 4.51 -9.68 -2.88
C GLY A 306 3.34 -10.55 -2.40
N GLN A 307 2.09 -10.09 -2.53
CA GLN A 307 0.88 -10.89 -2.29
C GLN A 307 0.32 -11.54 -3.55
N GLY A 308 0.97 -11.37 -4.71
CA GLY A 308 0.46 -11.83 -6.00
C GLY A 308 -0.78 -11.06 -6.48
N ILE A 309 -0.94 -9.81 -6.06
CA ILE A 309 -2.07 -8.95 -6.42
C ILE A 309 -1.58 -7.83 -7.30
N ALA A 310 -2.15 -7.72 -8.50
CA ALA A 310 -1.86 -6.60 -9.40
C ALA A 310 -2.50 -5.30 -8.89
N PHE A 311 -1.84 -4.18 -9.15
CA PHE A 311 -2.31 -2.84 -8.85
C PHE A 311 -2.45 -2.06 -10.17
N GLU A 312 -3.62 -1.47 -10.42
CA GLU A 312 -3.88 -0.76 -11.68
C GLU A 312 -4.58 0.57 -11.45
N GLN A 313 -4.03 1.63 -12.03
CA GLN A 313 -4.67 2.94 -12.06
C GLN A 313 -5.16 3.31 -13.47
N ARG A 314 -6.31 3.99 -13.54
CA ARG A 314 -6.86 4.61 -14.76
C ARG A 314 -7.53 5.94 -14.47
N ASN A 315 -7.52 6.82 -15.47
CA ASN A 315 -8.25 8.09 -15.43
C ASN A 315 -9.71 7.93 -15.86
N ARG A 316 -10.07 6.82 -16.51
CA ARG A 316 -11.42 6.49 -16.94
C ARG A 316 -11.89 5.15 -16.42
N LEU A 317 -13.06 5.17 -15.80
CA LEU A 317 -13.76 3.98 -15.30
C LEU A 317 -14.50 3.26 -16.42
N SER A 318 -13.73 2.69 -17.35
CA SER A 318 -14.27 1.83 -18.41
C SER A 318 -14.69 0.46 -17.86
N ALA A 319 -15.66 -0.19 -18.49
CA ALA A 319 -16.08 -1.55 -18.11
C ALA A 319 -14.88 -2.53 -18.13
N SER A 320 -14.08 -2.50 -19.20
CA SER A 320 -12.87 -3.34 -19.31
C SER A 320 -11.84 -3.10 -18.21
N PHE A 321 -11.82 -1.92 -17.58
CA PHE A 321 -10.95 -1.67 -16.44
C PHE A 321 -11.53 -2.29 -15.17
N LEU A 322 -12.79 -2.00 -14.87
CA LEU A 322 -13.50 -2.52 -13.70
C LEU A 322 -13.60 -4.05 -13.71
N ASP A 323 -13.77 -4.68 -14.88
CA ASP A 323 -13.86 -6.13 -15.03
C ASP A 323 -12.63 -6.89 -14.51
N ARG A 324 -11.45 -6.25 -14.46
CA ARG A 324 -10.21 -6.86 -13.94
C ARG A 324 -10.08 -6.76 -12.42
N GLY A 325 -10.87 -5.88 -11.80
CA GLY A 325 -10.71 -5.53 -10.41
C GLY A 325 -11.40 -6.50 -9.45
N ARG A 326 -10.78 -6.71 -8.30
CA ARG A 326 -11.49 -7.11 -7.07
C ARG A 326 -12.14 -5.91 -6.39
N THR A 327 -11.44 -4.78 -6.38
CA THR A 327 -11.82 -3.57 -5.65
C THR A 327 -11.43 -2.32 -6.40
N LEU A 328 -12.13 -1.22 -6.11
CA LEU A 328 -11.76 0.12 -6.55
C LEU A 328 -11.52 1.02 -5.33
N LEU A 329 -10.33 1.62 -5.26
CA LEU A 329 -10.03 2.74 -4.38
C LEU A 329 -10.42 4.04 -5.07
N VAL A 330 -11.20 4.86 -4.37
CA VAL A 330 -11.51 6.24 -4.78
C VAL A 330 -11.18 7.16 -3.63
N THR A 331 -10.31 8.12 -3.88
CA THR A 331 -9.96 9.17 -2.93
C THR A 331 -10.82 10.41 -3.16
N ASN A 332 -10.60 11.48 -2.39
CA ASN A 332 -11.23 12.80 -2.51
C ASN A 332 -11.18 13.38 -3.94
N PRO A 333 -12.24 13.25 -4.76
CA PRO A 333 -12.18 13.59 -6.17
C PRO A 333 -12.53 15.07 -6.39
N VAL A 334 -11.63 15.82 -7.01
CA VAL A 334 -11.82 17.27 -7.25
C VAL A 334 -13.01 17.50 -8.18
N GLY A 335 -13.13 16.70 -9.24
CA GLY A 335 -14.26 16.64 -10.15
C GLY A 335 -15.34 15.66 -9.67
N ARG A 336 -16.59 15.94 -10.07
CA ARG A 336 -17.71 15.02 -9.84
C ARG A 336 -17.66 13.85 -10.80
N PHE A 337 -18.04 12.68 -10.31
CA PHE A 337 -18.32 11.52 -11.15
C PHE A 337 -19.58 11.77 -11.98
N GLY A 338 -19.53 11.44 -13.26
CA GLY A 338 -20.67 11.49 -14.15
C GLY A 338 -21.66 10.37 -13.87
N ALA A 339 -22.94 10.57 -14.25
CA ALA A 339 -23.98 9.55 -14.06
C ALA A 339 -23.60 8.18 -14.63
N GLY A 340 -23.00 8.14 -15.83
CA GLY A 340 -22.57 6.89 -16.45
C GLY A 340 -21.34 6.24 -15.79
N GLU A 341 -20.54 6.98 -15.02
CA GLU A 341 -19.47 6.41 -14.19
C GLU A 341 -20.07 5.80 -12.94
N LEU A 342 -20.98 6.51 -12.27
CA LEU A 342 -21.73 5.99 -11.13
C LEU A 342 -22.54 4.74 -11.47
N ASP A 343 -23.14 4.68 -12.68
CA ASP A 343 -23.83 3.47 -13.15
C ASP A 343 -22.87 2.27 -13.27
N ARG A 344 -21.66 2.48 -13.81
CA ARG A 344 -20.66 1.41 -13.90
C ARG A 344 -20.11 0.99 -12.54
N LEU A 345 -20.00 1.91 -11.59
CA LEU A 345 -19.62 1.56 -10.22
C LEU A 345 -20.67 0.70 -9.54
N ARG A 346 -21.96 0.99 -9.76
CA ARG A 346 -23.05 0.13 -9.29
C ARG A 346 -22.99 -1.25 -9.93
N GLU A 347 -22.78 -1.33 -11.24
CA GLU A 347 -22.62 -2.60 -11.96
C GLU A 347 -21.43 -3.40 -11.40
N PHE A 348 -20.27 -2.76 -11.20
CA PHE A 348 -19.09 -3.39 -10.61
C PHE A 348 -19.34 -3.94 -9.21
N ARG A 349 -20.02 -3.16 -8.36
CA ARG A 349 -20.45 -3.58 -7.02
C ARG A 349 -21.43 -4.75 -7.08
N ASP A 350 -22.44 -4.66 -7.94
CA ASP A 350 -23.47 -5.70 -8.09
C ASP A 350 -22.88 -7.02 -8.60
N ASP A 351 -21.79 -6.94 -9.38
CA ASP A 351 -20.99 -8.09 -9.83
C ASP A 351 -19.96 -8.55 -8.79
N GLY A 352 -20.12 -8.16 -7.52
CA GLY A 352 -19.33 -8.62 -6.37
C GLY A 352 -18.09 -7.82 -6.05
N GLY A 353 -17.81 -6.73 -6.79
CA GLY A 353 -16.69 -5.84 -6.48
C GLY A 353 -16.96 -4.97 -5.26
N ALA A 354 -15.90 -4.45 -4.64
CA ALA A 354 -16.02 -3.50 -3.53
C ALA A 354 -15.43 -2.14 -3.88
N VAL A 355 -16.01 -1.07 -3.33
CA VAL A 355 -15.49 0.29 -3.48
C VAL A 355 -15.09 0.81 -2.11
N VAL A 356 -13.83 1.19 -1.94
CA VAL A 356 -13.33 1.80 -0.70
C VAL A 356 -12.99 3.26 -0.96
N LEU A 357 -13.61 4.12 -0.16
CA LEU A 357 -13.53 5.57 -0.27
C LEU A 357 -12.54 6.11 0.76
N LEU A 358 -11.51 6.82 0.30
CA LEU A 358 -10.48 7.43 1.15
C LEU A 358 -10.77 8.93 1.31
N GLY A 359 -11.10 9.33 2.53
CA GLY A 359 -11.36 10.70 2.92
C GLY A 359 -10.12 11.39 3.49
N SER A 360 -10.24 12.70 3.70
CA SER A 360 -9.27 13.48 4.46
C SER A 360 -9.91 14.75 4.98
N ALA A 361 -9.57 15.15 6.21
CA ALA A 361 -10.00 16.41 6.79
C ALA A 361 -9.29 17.65 6.20
N THR A 362 -8.27 17.46 5.36
CA THR A 362 -7.66 18.54 4.56
C THR A 362 -8.45 18.82 3.28
N ALA A 363 -9.34 17.92 2.85
CA ALA A 363 -10.15 18.09 1.66
C ALA A 363 -11.15 19.25 1.81
N PRO A 364 -11.31 20.12 0.79
CA PRO A 364 -12.36 21.13 0.78
C PRO A 364 -13.76 20.52 0.87
N ALA A 365 -14.70 21.28 1.45
CA ALA A 365 -16.07 20.80 1.66
C ALA A 365 -16.74 20.24 0.39
N PHE A 366 -16.55 20.90 -0.77
CA PHE A 366 -17.15 20.43 -2.01
C PHE A 366 -16.55 19.10 -2.50
N VAL A 367 -15.26 18.86 -2.25
CA VAL A 367 -14.57 17.61 -2.61
C VAL A 367 -15.06 16.47 -1.72
N ARG A 368 -15.19 16.72 -0.42
CA ARG A 368 -15.82 15.77 0.51
C ARG A 368 -17.24 15.42 0.07
N GLU A 369 -18.03 16.40 -0.39
CA GLU A 369 -19.36 16.10 -0.90
C GLU A 369 -19.34 15.25 -2.18
N HIS A 370 -18.34 15.39 -3.06
CA HIS A 370 -18.19 14.49 -4.20
C HIS A 370 -17.92 13.05 -3.75
N LEU A 371 -17.07 12.85 -2.74
CA LEU A 371 -16.81 11.52 -2.16
C LEU A 371 -18.10 10.92 -1.56
N ASN A 372 -18.86 11.72 -0.82
CA ASN A 372 -20.15 11.34 -0.24
C ASN A 372 -21.22 11.01 -1.30
N GLU A 373 -21.21 11.72 -2.44
CA GLU A 373 -22.10 11.45 -3.57
C GLU A 373 -21.83 10.07 -4.18
N ILE A 374 -20.57 9.59 -4.19
CA ILE A 374 -20.21 8.25 -4.66
C ILE A 374 -20.76 7.19 -3.71
N ALA A 375 -20.57 7.34 -2.39
CA ALA A 375 -21.14 6.42 -1.40
C ALA A 375 -22.66 6.31 -1.53
N ALA A 376 -23.34 7.45 -1.65
CA ALA A 376 -24.79 7.51 -1.85
C ALA A 376 -25.23 6.85 -3.16
N ALA A 377 -24.44 7.02 -4.24
CA ALA A 377 -24.72 6.40 -5.51
C ALA A 377 -24.59 4.87 -5.47
N LEU A 378 -23.74 4.34 -4.59
CA LEU A 378 -23.56 2.92 -4.31
C LEU A 378 -24.55 2.38 -3.29
N ASP A 379 -25.63 3.11 -3.00
CA ASP A 379 -26.68 2.76 -2.04
C ASP A 379 -26.18 2.61 -0.59
N SER A 380 -24.97 3.13 -0.28
CA SER A 380 -24.44 3.16 1.07
C SER A 380 -24.85 4.44 1.81
N ASP A 381 -25.10 4.31 3.11
CA ASP A 381 -25.37 5.44 4.01
C ASP A 381 -24.08 6.07 4.58
N LEU A 382 -22.90 5.49 4.32
CA LEU A 382 -21.62 6.00 4.83
C LEU A 382 -21.30 7.39 4.27
N ARG A 383 -20.83 8.30 5.14
CA ARG A 383 -20.39 9.64 4.77
C ARG A 383 -19.12 10.03 5.52
N ALA A 384 -18.23 10.72 4.83
CA ALA A 384 -17.13 11.44 5.44
C ALA A 384 -17.73 12.65 6.15
N ASN A 385 -17.36 12.84 7.41
CA ASN A 385 -17.91 13.90 8.23
C ASN A 385 -17.26 15.25 7.90
N ALA A 386 -17.89 16.34 8.31
CA ALA A 386 -17.33 17.68 8.15
C ALA A 386 -16.56 18.06 9.41
N ASP A 387 -15.50 17.32 9.73
CA ASP A 387 -14.71 17.45 10.95
C ASP A 387 -13.22 17.16 10.71
N ARG A 388 -12.44 17.25 11.78
CA ARG A 388 -11.09 16.68 11.86
C ARG A 388 -10.88 16.01 13.21
N VAL A 389 -10.19 14.88 13.20
CA VAL A 389 -9.83 14.11 14.39
C VAL A 389 -8.34 14.26 14.64
N ARG A 390 -7.96 14.52 15.90
CA ARG A 390 -6.57 14.72 16.33
C ARG A 390 -6.29 14.01 17.64
N ASP A 391 -5.07 13.53 17.86
CA ASP A 391 -4.67 12.94 19.14
C ASP A 391 -3.24 13.36 19.52
N ASP A 392 -3.09 14.13 20.61
CA ASP A 392 -1.77 14.58 21.10
C ASP A 392 -1.00 13.48 21.88
N ARG A 393 -1.62 12.33 22.16
CA ARG A 393 -1.04 11.24 22.96
C ARG A 393 -0.68 10.01 22.15
N HIS A 394 -1.43 9.74 21.10
CA HIS A 394 -1.21 8.61 20.19
C HIS A 394 -1.13 9.15 18.77
N ALA A 395 0.08 9.49 18.34
CA ALA A 395 0.35 10.13 17.07
C ALA A 395 1.74 9.77 16.55
N LEU A 396 1.87 9.67 15.22
CA LEU A 396 3.18 9.56 14.57
C LEU A 396 3.96 10.87 14.69
N ASP A 397 5.26 10.75 14.97
CA ASP A 397 6.21 11.87 15.03
C ASP A 397 5.75 13.03 15.94
N ASP A 398 5.00 12.71 17.00
CA ASP A 398 4.34 13.70 17.87
C ASP A 398 3.46 14.71 17.10
N ASP A 399 3.00 14.38 15.88
CA ASP A 399 2.07 15.19 15.08
C ASP A 399 0.62 14.77 15.34
N PRO A 400 -0.19 15.60 16.04
CA PRO A 400 -1.57 15.24 16.38
C PRO A 400 -2.48 15.05 15.17
N THR A 401 -2.05 15.44 13.97
CA THR A 401 -2.79 15.21 12.72
C THR A 401 -2.56 13.84 12.10
N LEU A 402 -1.65 13.04 12.67
CA LEU A 402 -1.34 11.67 12.26
C LEU A 402 -1.64 10.69 13.42
N PRO A 403 -2.89 10.64 13.94
CA PRO A 403 -3.21 9.81 15.08
C PRO A 403 -2.97 8.33 14.81
N THR A 404 -2.52 7.61 15.83
CA THR A 404 -2.39 6.15 15.85
C THR A 404 -3.48 5.52 16.72
N THR A 405 -3.86 4.29 16.42
CA THR A 405 -4.88 3.58 17.20
C THR A 405 -4.74 2.07 17.12
N ALA A 406 -5.00 1.40 18.25
CA ALA A 406 -5.16 -0.04 18.35
C ALA A 406 -6.63 -0.43 18.68
N ARG A 407 -7.57 0.52 18.63
CA ARG A 407 -9.00 0.28 18.92
C ARG A 407 -9.71 -0.37 17.75
N PHE A 408 -9.49 -1.67 17.66
CA PHE A 408 -10.00 -2.51 16.59
C PHE A 408 -11.23 -3.31 17.02
N ASP A 409 -12.18 -3.47 16.10
CA ASP A 409 -13.19 -4.51 16.21
C ASP A 409 -12.60 -5.85 15.72
N ARG A 410 -11.98 -6.58 16.64
CA ARG A 410 -11.33 -7.86 16.34
C ARG A 410 -12.30 -9.02 16.04
N SER A 411 -13.61 -8.77 16.01
CA SER A 411 -14.55 -9.74 15.45
C SER A 411 -14.47 -9.80 13.92
N LEU A 412 -13.93 -8.76 13.28
CA LEU A 412 -13.71 -8.68 11.84
C LEU A 412 -12.31 -9.21 11.45
N PRO A 413 -12.17 -9.89 10.30
CA PRO A 413 -10.92 -10.50 9.87
C PRO A 413 -9.93 -9.49 9.23
N LEU A 414 -9.80 -8.30 9.82
CA LEU A 414 -9.07 -7.18 9.20
C LEU A 414 -7.65 -6.99 9.71
N PHE A 415 -7.31 -7.61 10.83
CA PHE A 415 -6.10 -7.28 11.61
C PHE A 415 -5.07 -8.41 11.69
N GLY A 416 -5.31 -9.53 11.02
CA GLY A 416 -4.31 -10.58 10.81
C GLY A 416 -3.38 -10.24 9.65
N ALA A 417 -2.27 -10.98 9.50
CA ALA A 417 -1.48 -10.93 8.27
C ALA A 417 -2.35 -11.29 7.06
N TYR A 418 -2.11 -10.63 5.93
CA TYR A 418 -2.84 -10.91 4.69
C TYR A 418 -2.43 -12.28 4.13
N GLY A 419 -3.35 -12.96 3.45
CA GLY A 419 -3.02 -14.22 2.75
C GLY A 419 -2.76 -15.41 3.68
N ALA A 420 -2.72 -15.21 5.00
CA ALA A 420 -2.74 -16.28 5.99
C ALA A 420 -3.97 -17.20 5.83
N GLY A 421 -4.95 -16.82 5.00
CA GLY A 421 -6.13 -17.59 4.57
C GLY A 421 -5.90 -18.81 3.67
N GLY A 422 -4.72 -19.42 3.69
CA GLY A 422 -4.54 -20.87 3.49
C GLY A 422 -4.73 -21.65 4.80
N ALA A 423 -4.61 -20.95 5.93
CA ALA A 423 -5.19 -21.31 7.20
C ALA A 423 -6.40 -20.38 7.41
N GLU A 424 -7.61 -20.92 7.26
CA GLU A 424 -8.69 -20.48 8.16
C GLU A 424 -8.08 -20.25 9.52
N GLY A 425 -8.45 -19.17 10.22
CA GLY A 425 -7.96 -18.90 11.55
C GLY A 425 -8.06 -20.14 12.46
N GLN A 426 -6.99 -20.93 12.48
CA GLN A 426 -6.44 -21.37 13.72
C GLN A 426 -5.80 -20.09 14.26
N THR A 427 -6.58 -19.34 15.04
CA THR A 427 -6.07 -19.10 16.38
C THR A 427 -5.58 -20.46 16.85
N VAL A 428 -4.29 -20.75 16.64
CA VAL A 428 -3.67 -21.89 17.28
C VAL A 428 -3.97 -21.61 18.73
N ALA A 429 -4.82 -22.43 19.33
CA ALA A 429 -5.31 -22.20 20.67
C ALA A 429 -4.22 -22.55 21.71
N LEU A 430 -2.96 -22.35 21.34
CA LEU A 430 -1.78 -22.57 22.15
C LEU A 430 -1.64 -21.40 23.12
N GLU A 431 -1.68 -21.70 24.40
CA GLU A 431 -1.55 -20.74 25.50
C GLU A 431 -0.30 -21.07 26.32
N LEU A 432 0.38 -20.04 26.82
CA LEU A 432 1.35 -20.19 27.90
C LEU A 432 0.63 -20.55 29.21
N ALA A 433 0.68 -21.81 29.61
CA ALA A 433 -0.07 -22.32 30.75
C ALA A 433 0.62 -22.09 32.09
N ASP A 434 1.95 -22.20 32.13
CA ASP A 434 2.77 -21.97 33.33
C ASP A 434 4.24 -21.73 32.97
N VAL A 435 4.95 -20.99 33.81
CA VAL A 435 6.40 -20.82 33.73
C VAL A 435 7.01 -20.93 35.12
N THR A 436 8.00 -21.81 35.27
CA THR A 436 8.86 -21.88 36.45
C THR A 436 10.25 -21.41 36.05
N ALA A 437 10.53 -20.13 36.27
CA ALA A 437 11.82 -19.50 35.95
C ALA A 437 12.79 -19.39 37.15
N ASP A 438 12.35 -19.70 38.38
CA ASP A 438 13.14 -19.59 39.62
C ASP A 438 12.94 -20.83 40.51
N PRO A 439 13.46 -22.02 40.11
CA PRO A 439 13.35 -23.23 40.91
C PRO A 439 14.12 -23.13 42.25
N PRO A 440 13.74 -23.87 43.31
CA PRO A 440 14.43 -23.80 44.61
C PRO A 440 15.90 -24.25 44.54
N GLY A 441 16.84 -23.30 44.52
CA GLY A 441 18.28 -23.62 44.49
C GLY A 441 19.10 -22.58 43.74
N ASP A 442 20.29 -22.94 43.27
CA ASP A 442 20.94 -22.23 42.16
C ASP A 442 20.44 -22.91 40.88
N ASP A 443 19.85 -22.16 39.96
CA ASP A 443 19.25 -22.69 38.73
C ASP A 443 20.25 -23.49 37.89
N ARG A 444 21.54 -23.19 37.99
CA ARG A 444 22.60 -23.97 37.34
C ARG A 444 22.66 -25.42 37.81
N ASP A 445 22.23 -25.68 39.03
CA ASP A 445 22.20 -27.01 39.65
C ASP A 445 20.82 -27.69 39.51
N SER A 446 19.78 -26.95 39.06
CA SER A 446 18.39 -27.40 38.97
C SER A 446 17.73 -27.08 37.62
N LEU A 447 18.46 -27.12 36.51
CA LEU A 447 17.94 -26.77 35.17
C LEU A 447 16.73 -27.60 34.73
N ALA A 448 16.58 -28.83 35.21
CA ALA A 448 15.41 -29.65 34.92
C ALA A 448 14.15 -29.19 35.68
N GLU A 449 14.28 -28.31 36.67
CA GLU A 449 13.16 -27.69 37.41
C GLU A 449 12.78 -26.32 36.83
N GLU A 450 13.56 -25.78 35.88
CA GLU A 450 13.23 -24.58 35.11
C GLU A 450 12.41 -25.00 33.87
N THR A 451 11.16 -24.55 33.78
CA THR A 451 10.19 -25.09 32.81
C THR A 451 9.27 -24.07 32.20
N VAL A 452 8.86 -24.30 30.95
CA VAL A 452 7.73 -23.65 30.28
C VAL A 452 6.68 -24.69 29.93
N THR A 453 5.42 -24.45 30.28
CA THR A 453 4.29 -25.32 29.94
C THR A 453 3.38 -24.64 28.92
N LEU A 454 3.13 -25.32 27.81
CA LEU A 454 2.19 -24.89 26.77
C LEU A 454 0.91 -25.74 26.83
N ALA A 455 -0.24 -25.13 26.57
CA ALA A 455 -1.53 -25.82 26.55
C ALA A 455 -2.25 -25.62 25.22
N ASN A 456 -2.73 -26.70 24.61
CA ASN A 456 -3.67 -26.62 23.50
C ASN A 456 -5.09 -26.44 24.04
N ARG A 457 -5.68 -25.25 23.88
CA ARG A 457 -7.05 -24.89 24.26
C ARG A 457 -8.07 -25.10 23.15
N GLY A 458 -7.63 -25.63 22.03
CA GLY A 458 -8.46 -25.92 20.87
C GLY A 458 -9.26 -27.20 21.05
N ASP A 459 -10.09 -27.50 20.07
CA ASP A 459 -10.89 -28.72 19.98
C ASP A 459 -10.29 -29.77 19.02
N ALA A 460 -9.13 -29.48 18.42
CA ALA A 460 -8.36 -30.37 17.56
C ALA A 460 -6.91 -30.53 18.05
N PRO A 461 -6.24 -31.67 17.76
CA PRO A 461 -4.81 -31.82 18.01
C PRO A 461 -3.99 -30.82 17.18
N LEU A 462 -2.85 -30.39 17.71
CA LEU A 462 -1.87 -29.54 17.04
C LEU A 462 -0.63 -30.38 16.70
N ASP A 463 -0.18 -30.31 15.45
CA ASP A 463 1.12 -30.87 15.05
C ASP A 463 2.19 -29.78 15.25
N LEU A 464 3.14 -30.03 16.15
CA LEU A 464 4.22 -29.09 16.49
C LEU A 464 5.51 -29.46 15.75
N THR A 465 5.45 -30.36 14.77
CA THR A 465 6.60 -30.68 13.92
C THR A 465 7.16 -29.40 13.29
N GLY A 466 8.47 -29.19 13.43
CA GLY A 466 9.14 -28.00 12.89
C GLY A 466 8.95 -26.71 13.70
N TRP A 467 8.10 -26.70 14.74
CA TRP A 467 7.88 -25.53 15.58
C TRP A 467 9.08 -25.29 16.51
N ALA A 468 9.19 -24.05 17.00
CA ALA A 468 10.24 -23.65 17.93
C ALA A 468 9.71 -22.87 19.13
N LEU A 469 10.27 -23.14 20.32
CA LEU A 469 10.09 -22.39 21.56
C LEU A 469 11.35 -21.57 21.83
N SER A 470 11.23 -20.25 22.03
CA SER A 470 12.38 -19.37 22.18
C SER A 470 12.24 -18.26 23.22
N ASP A 471 13.38 -17.75 23.66
CA ASP A 471 13.52 -16.49 24.42
C ASP A 471 13.90 -15.32 23.48
N LEU A 472 13.74 -14.08 23.94
CA LEU A 472 14.17 -12.89 23.15
C LEU A 472 15.69 -12.70 23.10
N ALA A 473 16.45 -13.53 23.81
CA ALA A 473 17.91 -13.55 23.74
C ALA A 473 18.45 -14.53 22.68
N GLY A 474 17.55 -15.12 21.87
CA GLY A 474 17.88 -15.98 20.74
C GLY A 474 18.18 -17.43 21.10
N ARG A 475 17.83 -17.90 22.30
CA ARG A 475 17.83 -19.33 22.63
C ARG A 475 16.56 -19.94 22.07
N SER A 476 16.71 -21.03 21.32
CA SER A 476 15.58 -21.75 20.72
C SER A 476 15.66 -23.26 20.98
N TYR A 477 14.49 -23.87 21.22
CA TYR A 477 14.23 -25.29 21.33
C TYR A 477 13.32 -25.70 20.17
N ALA A 478 13.76 -26.63 19.34
CA ALA A 478 12.91 -27.21 18.30
C ALA A 478 12.11 -28.38 18.89
N PHE A 479 10.81 -28.42 18.62
CA PHE A 479 9.98 -29.56 18.99
C PHE A 479 10.39 -30.80 18.18
N PRO A 480 10.25 -32.02 18.74
CA PRO A 480 10.57 -33.25 18.03
C PRO A 480 9.72 -33.43 16.76
N ASP A 481 10.28 -34.10 15.75
CA ASP A 481 9.52 -34.52 14.58
C ASP A 481 8.35 -35.43 14.99
N GLU A 482 7.21 -35.30 14.30
CA GLU A 482 5.98 -36.06 14.56
C GLU A 482 5.38 -35.83 15.97
N PHE A 483 5.66 -34.68 16.59
CA PHE A 483 5.13 -34.34 17.92
C PHE A 483 3.72 -33.73 17.82
N GLU A 484 2.72 -34.48 18.25
CA GLU A 484 1.32 -34.04 18.28
C GLU A 484 0.86 -33.70 19.70
N LEU A 485 0.32 -32.49 19.90
CA LEU A 485 -0.29 -32.03 21.14
C LEU A 485 -1.82 -32.09 21.04
N GLY A 486 -2.41 -33.09 21.70
CA GLY A 486 -3.86 -33.33 21.71
C GLY A 486 -4.69 -32.12 22.18
N ALA A 487 -5.95 -32.05 21.73
CA ALA A 487 -6.91 -31.04 22.17
C ALA A 487 -7.11 -31.08 23.70
N GLY A 488 -6.87 -29.96 24.39
CA GLY A 488 -6.94 -29.87 25.85
C GLY A 488 -5.71 -30.40 26.60
N ASP A 489 -4.73 -30.99 25.91
CA ASP A 489 -3.48 -31.47 26.52
C ASP A 489 -2.47 -30.34 26.77
N ARG A 490 -1.42 -30.68 27.52
CA ARG A 490 -0.30 -29.81 27.84
C ARG A 490 1.02 -30.51 27.59
N VAL A 491 2.02 -29.74 27.20
CA VAL A 491 3.43 -30.17 27.11
C VAL A 491 4.30 -29.23 27.94
N THR A 492 5.23 -29.80 28.69
CA THR A 492 6.22 -29.11 29.51
C THR A 492 7.59 -29.24 28.85
N VAL A 493 8.27 -28.12 28.62
CA VAL A 493 9.66 -28.09 28.17
C VAL A 493 10.55 -27.72 29.35
N HIS A 494 11.45 -28.63 29.73
CA HIS A 494 12.46 -28.46 30.77
C HIS A 494 13.75 -27.92 30.15
N SER A 495 14.36 -26.90 30.75
CA SER A 495 15.63 -26.35 30.25
C SER A 495 16.81 -27.33 30.42
N GLY A 496 16.74 -28.23 31.39
CA GLY A 496 17.78 -29.21 31.70
C GLY A 496 17.75 -30.48 30.85
N ALA A 497 18.73 -31.35 31.06
CA ALA A 497 18.78 -32.68 30.44
C ALA A 497 17.76 -33.64 31.08
N GLY A 498 17.23 -34.56 30.28
CA GLY A 498 16.34 -35.61 30.74
C GLY A 498 16.05 -36.64 29.65
N THR A 499 14.88 -37.26 29.70
CA THR A 499 14.44 -38.21 28.68
C THR A 499 13.02 -37.86 28.29
N ASP A 500 12.85 -37.52 27.01
CA ASP A 500 11.56 -37.06 26.49
C ASP A 500 10.46 -38.11 26.68
N THR A 501 9.28 -37.61 26.97
CA THR A 501 8.02 -38.35 27.02
C THR A 501 6.96 -37.62 26.18
N GLU A 502 5.75 -38.18 26.10
CA GLU A 502 4.63 -37.54 25.38
C GLU A 502 4.25 -36.15 25.93
N ARG A 503 4.61 -35.82 27.18
CA ARG A 503 4.21 -34.55 27.82
C ARG A 503 5.36 -33.76 28.46
N ASP A 504 6.54 -34.35 28.55
CA ASP A 504 7.71 -33.72 29.18
C ASP A 504 8.90 -33.84 28.22
N LEU A 505 9.40 -32.69 27.77
CA LEU A 505 10.47 -32.55 26.80
C LEU A 505 11.68 -31.88 27.45
N TYR A 506 12.90 -32.26 27.04
CA TYR A 506 14.13 -31.80 27.68
C TYR A 506 15.09 -31.13 26.69
N TRP A 507 15.37 -29.85 26.93
CA TRP A 507 16.19 -29.01 26.06
C TRP A 507 17.70 -29.32 26.19
N ASP A 508 18.18 -29.75 27.37
CA ASP A 508 19.61 -29.85 27.66
C ASP A 508 20.39 -28.57 27.26
N ALA A 509 19.84 -27.40 27.62
CA ALA A 509 20.38 -26.09 27.22
C ALA A 509 21.76 -25.79 27.84
N GLY A 510 22.19 -26.56 28.84
CA GLY A 510 23.48 -26.43 29.54
C GLY A 510 23.62 -25.18 30.43
N ARG A 511 22.58 -24.35 30.52
CA ARG A 511 22.49 -23.13 31.33
C ARG A 511 21.02 -22.69 31.48
N PRO A 512 20.70 -21.80 32.44
CA PRO A 512 19.35 -21.25 32.56
C PRO A 512 18.94 -20.49 31.30
N VAL A 513 17.67 -20.65 30.92
CA VAL A 513 17.06 -20.05 29.73
C VAL A 513 16.17 -18.88 30.13
N TRP A 514 15.33 -19.07 31.15
CA TRP A 514 14.20 -18.24 31.51
C TRP A 514 14.56 -17.34 32.69
N ASN A 515 14.53 -16.02 32.49
CA ASN A 515 14.97 -15.09 33.54
C ASN A 515 14.00 -14.99 34.73
N ASN A 516 14.52 -15.15 35.96
CA ASN A 516 13.78 -15.13 37.24
C ASN A 516 13.08 -13.77 37.49
N ARG A 517 13.49 -12.70 36.79
CA ARG A 517 12.88 -11.35 36.89
C ARG A 517 11.84 -11.05 35.81
N GLY A 518 11.49 -12.05 35.01
CA GLY A 518 10.61 -11.93 33.86
C GLY A 518 11.39 -12.08 32.55
N ASP A 519 10.77 -12.80 31.63
CA ASP A 519 11.27 -13.07 30.29
C ASP A 519 10.09 -13.13 29.31
N THR A 520 10.37 -13.27 28.02
CA THR A 520 9.33 -13.43 27.00
C THR A 520 9.48 -14.77 26.31
N VAL A 521 8.41 -15.56 26.39
CA VAL A 521 8.26 -16.83 25.68
C VAL A 521 7.68 -16.53 24.31
N VAL A 522 8.36 -17.01 23.26
CA VAL A 522 7.90 -16.95 21.87
C VAL A 522 7.79 -18.35 21.31
N VAL A 523 6.68 -18.68 20.64
CA VAL A 523 6.53 -19.91 19.84
C VAL A 523 6.32 -19.55 18.39
N THR A 524 7.09 -20.16 17.50
CA THR A 524 6.94 -20.04 16.04
C THR A 524 6.65 -21.39 15.40
N ASP A 525 5.97 -21.38 14.25
CA ASP A 525 5.79 -22.58 13.43
C ASP A 525 7.01 -22.88 12.53
N GLU A 526 6.86 -23.87 11.64
CA GLU A 526 7.89 -24.31 10.69
C GLU A 526 8.27 -23.26 9.63
N GLU A 527 7.43 -22.23 9.44
CA GLU A 527 7.65 -21.10 8.53
C GLU A 527 8.16 -19.85 9.27
N ASP A 528 8.59 -20.01 10.54
CA ASP A 528 9.00 -18.94 11.46
C ASP A 528 7.88 -17.92 11.80
N VAL A 529 6.61 -18.28 11.62
CA VAL A 529 5.47 -17.43 11.97
C VAL A 529 5.22 -17.49 13.48
N GLU A 530 5.17 -16.32 14.14
CA GLU A 530 4.89 -16.23 15.58
C GLU A 530 3.43 -16.62 15.90
N LEU A 531 3.27 -17.72 16.64
CA LEU A 531 1.98 -18.25 17.09
C LEU A 531 1.63 -17.83 18.52
N LEU A 532 2.63 -17.58 19.36
CA LEU A 532 2.47 -17.17 20.76
C LEU A 532 3.62 -16.23 21.15
N ARG A 533 3.29 -15.11 21.80
CA ARG A 533 4.24 -14.25 22.52
C ARG A 533 3.66 -13.86 23.86
N THR A 534 4.34 -14.20 24.95
CA THR A 534 3.88 -13.86 26.30
C THR A 534 5.04 -13.54 27.22
N THR A 535 4.93 -12.41 27.91
CA THR A 535 5.86 -11.97 28.98
C THR A 535 5.25 -12.30 30.34
N TYR A 536 6.04 -12.86 31.26
CA TYR A 536 5.59 -13.27 32.60
C TYR A 536 6.31 -12.55 33.74
#